data_AF-A0A0F3KB83-F1
#
_entry.id   AF-A0A0F3KB83-F1
#
_cell.length_a   1.000
_cell.length_b   1.000
_cell.length_c   1.000
_cell.angle_alpha   90.00
_cell.angle_beta   90.00
_cell.angle_gamma   90.00
#
_symmetry.space_group_name_H-M   'P 1'
#
loop_
_entity.id
_entity.type
_entity.pdbx_description
1 polymer ?
#
loop_
_entity_poly.entity_id
_entity_poly.type
_entity_poly.pdbx_seq_one_letter_code
_entity_poly.pdbx_strand_id
1 'polypeptide(L)'
;MPDIVVRHIDEQMAERIKHLARERRWSINEVILHALRHGLGLSPGDVFGELLLQPGDIAHLTGAWDADETAAFQEALAALAQASPASLSEAAKLHGSTPFEEEKA
;
A
#
# COMPACT_ATOMS: atom_id res chain seq x y z
N MET A 1 21.76 -28.54 3.26
CA MET A 1 20.61 -27.74 3.72
C MET A 1 21.10 -26.81 4.80
N PRO A 2 21.06 -25.49 4.62
CA PRO A 2 21.25 -24.56 5.73
C PRO A 2 20.08 -24.70 6.71
N ASP A 3 20.37 -24.76 8.01
CA ASP A 3 19.38 -24.74 9.08
C ASP A 3 19.47 -23.40 9.82
N ILE A 4 18.32 -22.83 10.17
CA ILE A 4 18.21 -21.51 10.78
C ILE A 4 17.22 -21.58 11.94
N VAL A 5 17.68 -21.17 13.12
CA VAL A 5 16.83 -21.01 14.29
C VAL A 5 16.51 -19.53 14.49
N VAL A 6 15.23 -19.18 14.33
CA VAL A 6 14.73 -17.83 14.61
C VAL A 6 14.50 -17.70 16.12
N ARG A 7 15.11 -16.70 16.75
CA ARG A 7 15.00 -16.41 18.19
C ARG A 7 14.52 -14.99 18.41
N HIS A 8 14.15 -14.68 19.65
CA HIS A 8 13.67 -13.35 20.05
C HIS A 8 12.41 -12.90 19.30
N ILE A 9 11.54 -13.86 18.92
CA ILE A 9 10.19 -13.54 18.48
C ILE A 9 9.39 -13.08 19.69
N ASP A 10 8.71 -11.94 19.56
CA ASP A 10 7.76 -11.51 20.57
C ASP A 10 6.46 -12.33 20.50
N GLU A 11 5.65 -12.20 21.55
CA GLU A 11 4.38 -12.94 21.66
C GLU A 11 3.40 -12.55 20.55
N GLN A 12 3.38 -11.28 20.15
CA GLN A 12 2.49 -10.76 19.11
C GLN A 12 2.80 -11.41 17.75
N MET A 13 4.07 -11.52 17.42
CA MET A 13 4.56 -12.14 16.20
C MET A 13 4.27 -13.65 16.23
N ALA A 14 4.51 -14.31 17.36
CA ALA A 14 4.20 -15.73 17.52
C ALA A 14 2.71 -16.02 17.29
N GLU A 15 1.81 -15.21 17.86
CA GLU A 15 0.38 -15.34 17.64
C GLU A 15 -0.02 -15.06 16.19
N ARG A 16 0.58 -14.05 15.55
CA ARG A 16 0.32 -13.77 14.13
C ARG A 16 0.73 -14.94 13.23
N ILE A 17 1.87 -15.56 13.49
CA ILE A 17 2.36 -16.74 12.74
C ILE A 17 1.38 -17.92 12.92
N LYS A 18 0.94 -18.19 14.16
CA LYS A 18 -0.04 -19.26 14.44
C LYS A 18 -1.38 -19.00 13.74
N HIS A 19 -1.83 -17.75 13.71
CA HIS A 19 -3.08 -17.37 13.05
C HIS A 19 -3.01 -17.66 11.54
N LEU A 20 -1.95 -17.18 10.88
CA LEU A 20 -1.74 -17.37 9.44
C LEU A 20 -1.61 -18.85 9.07
N ALA A 21 -0.95 -19.64 9.93
CA ALA A 21 -0.85 -21.10 9.78
C ALA A 21 -2.25 -21.76 9.80
N ARG A 22 -3.12 -21.36 10.74
CA ARG A 22 -4.48 -21.90 10.86
C ARG A 22 -5.38 -21.50 9.68
N GLU A 23 -5.36 -20.23 9.29
CA GLU A 23 -6.21 -19.71 8.20
C GLU A 23 -5.91 -20.39 6.86
N ARG A 24 -4.63 -20.61 6.56
CA ARG A 24 -4.18 -21.17 5.28
C ARG A 24 -3.98 -22.70 5.32
N ARG A 25 -4.18 -23.32 6.48
CA ARG A 25 -3.82 -24.73 6.76
C ARG A 25 -2.35 -25.04 6.43
N TRP A 26 -1.46 -24.11 6.74
CA TRP A 26 -0.01 -24.26 6.58
C TRP A 26 0.65 -24.63 7.90
N SER A 27 1.80 -25.29 7.82
CA SER A 27 2.69 -25.43 8.97
C SER A 27 3.32 -24.08 9.33
N ILE A 28 3.71 -23.93 10.60
CA ILE A 28 4.45 -22.75 11.08
C ILE A 28 5.71 -22.52 10.24
N ASN A 29 6.42 -23.61 9.92
CA ASN A 29 7.63 -23.54 9.09
C ASN A 29 7.34 -22.99 7.68
N GLU A 30 6.26 -23.44 7.04
CA GLU A 30 5.87 -22.92 5.72
C GLU A 30 5.52 -21.43 5.77
N VAL A 31 4.83 -20.98 6.82
CA VAL A 31 4.53 -19.55 7.02
C VAL A 31 5.82 -18.73 7.19
N ILE A 32 6.77 -19.21 8.01
CA ILE A 32 8.05 -18.53 8.22
C ILE A 32 8.86 -18.51 6.93
N LEU A 33 8.97 -19.63 6.22
CA LEU A 33 9.69 -19.71 4.95
C LEU A 33 9.04 -18.83 3.88
N HIS A 34 7.72 -18.75 3.86
CA HIS A 34 7.00 -17.87 2.95
C HIS A 34 7.24 -16.40 3.30
N ALA A 35 7.16 -16.01 4.57
CA ALA A 35 7.44 -14.65 5.03
C ALA A 35 8.90 -14.23 4.79
N LEU A 36 9.85 -15.14 4.97
CA LEU A 36 11.27 -14.89 4.68
C LEU A 36 11.52 -14.74 3.18
N ARG A 37 10.92 -15.60 2.34
CA ARG A 37 10.99 -15.45 0.88
C ARG A 37 10.36 -14.15 0.42
N HIS A 38 9.24 -13.76 1.03
CA HIS A 38 8.56 -12.48 0.77
C HIS A 38 9.45 -11.28 1.15
N GLY A 39 9.92 -11.23 2.39
CA GLY A 39 10.75 -10.13 2.89
C GLY A 39 12.11 -10.01 2.21
N LEU A 40 12.60 -11.09 1.60
CA LEU A 40 13.83 -11.09 0.78
C LEU A 40 13.57 -10.91 -0.73
N GLY A 41 12.31 -10.77 -1.17
CA GLY A 41 11.95 -10.61 -2.59
C GLY A 41 12.16 -11.87 -3.45
N LEU A 42 12.20 -13.05 -2.82
CA LEU A 42 12.41 -14.36 -3.45
C LEU A 42 11.10 -15.15 -3.67
N SER A 43 9.95 -14.56 -3.36
CA SER A 43 8.64 -15.21 -3.53
C SER A 43 8.19 -15.13 -4.99
N PRO A 44 7.79 -16.25 -5.63
CA PRO A 44 7.26 -16.24 -6.99
C PRO A 44 5.85 -15.61 -6.93
N GLY A 45 5.79 -14.29 -7.12
CA GLY A 45 4.55 -13.52 -7.20
C GLY A 45 4.41 -12.37 -6.20
N ASP A 46 5.45 -11.96 -5.46
CA ASP A 46 5.28 -10.91 -4.45
C ASP A 46 6.19 -9.69 -4.63
N VAL A 47 5.57 -8.67 -5.23
CA VAL A 47 5.40 -7.30 -4.73
C VAL A 47 6.65 -6.46 -4.42
N PHE A 48 7.79 -6.98 -3.98
CA PHE A 48 9.01 -6.14 -3.87
C PHE A 48 9.67 -5.86 -5.22
N GLY A 49 9.51 -6.76 -6.19
CA GLY A 49 9.92 -6.52 -7.59
C GLY A 49 8.87 -5.75 -8.41
N GLU A 50 7.59 -5.88 -8.05
CA GLU A 50 6.46 -5.20 -8.71
C GLU A 50 5.98 -3.91 -8.01
N LEU A 51 6.56 -3.53 -6.85
CA LEU A 51 6.42 -2.18 -6.28
C LEU A 51 7.13 -1.11 -7.13
N LEU A 52 7.57 -1.46 -8.34
CA LEU A 52 7.72 -0.54 -9.46
C LEU A 52 6.39 -0.43 -10.24
N LEU A 53 5.35 0.14 -9.61
CA LEU A 53 4.17 0.71 -10.28
C LEU A 53 3.00 -0.26 -10.56
N GLN A 54 2.16 -0.50 -9.55
CA GLN A 54 0.71 -0.53 -9.78
C GLN A 54 0.02 0.55 -8.94
N PRO A 55 -0.54 1.60 -9.56
CA PRO A 55 -1.23 2.71 -8.88
C PRO A 55 -2.40 2.31 -7.97
N GLY A 56 -2.85 1.05 -8.00
CA GLY A 56 -3.97 0.55 -7.19
C GLY A 56 -3.60 0.07 -5.78
N ASP A 57 -2.33 -0.25 -5.51
CA ASP A 57 -1.95 -0.95 -4.27
C ASP A 57 -1.81 0.00 -3.07
N ILE A 58 -1.63 1.31 -3.34
CA ILE A 58 -1.64 2.37 -2.31
C ILE A 58 -3.05 2.54 -1.71
N ALA A 59 -4.10 2.31 -2.50
CA ALA A 59 -5.50 2.44 -2.05
C ALA A 59 -5.89 1.39 -0.99
N HIS A 60 -5.18 0.26 -0.90
CA HIS A 60 -5.46 -0.77 0.10
C HIS A 60 -4.90 -0.44 1.49
N LEU A 61 -3.93 0.50 1.60
CA LEU A 61 -3.24 0.78 2.86
C LEU A 61 -3.87 1.89 3.71
N THR A 62 -4.78 2.71 3.15
CA THR A 62 -5.32 3.92 3.84
C THR A 62 -6.82 3.87 4.13
N GLY A 63 -7.47 2.71 3.98
CA GLY A 63 -8.92 2.56 4.10
C GLY A 63 -9.52 2.45 2.71
N ALA A 64 -10.41 1.45 2.52
CA ALA A 64 -10.96 1.10 1.22
C ALA A 64 -11.74 2.28 0.64
N TRP A 65 -11.20 2.87 -0.43
CA TRP A 65 -11.93 3.83 -1.24
C TRP A 65 -13.09 3.10 -1.92
N ASP A 66 -14.25 3.74 -1.94
CA ASP A 66 -15.36 3.19 -2.69
C ASP A 66 -15.12 3.33 -4.22
N ALA A 67 -16.01 2.74 -5.01
CA ALA A 67 -15.88 2.74 -6.46
C ALA A 67 -16.00 4.14 -7.07
N ASP A 68 -16.77 5.02 -6.43
CA ASP A 68 -17.02 6.38 -6.91
C ASP A 68 -15.83 7.29 -6.59
N GLU A 69 -15.25 7.17 -5.39
CA GLU A 69 -14.03 7.85 -4.96
C GLU A 69 -12.84 7.43 -5.84
N THR A 70 -12.72 6.14 -6.13
CA THR A 70 -11.68 5.63 -7.03
C THR A 70 -11.85 6.21 -8.43
N ALA A 71 -13.08 6.25 -8.96
CA ALA A 71 -13.36 6.80 -10.30
C ALA A 71 -13.03 8.31 -10.37
N ALA A 72 -13.46 9.09 -9.38
CA ALA A 72 -13.20 10.53 -9.32
C ALA A 72 -11.70 10.85 -9.29
N PHE A 73 -10.92 10.05 -8.57
CA PHE A 73 -9.47 10.25 -8.50
C PHE A 73 -8.75 9.85 -9.77
N GLN A 74 -9.16 8.76 -10.42
CA GLN A 74 -8.63 8.39 -11.73
C GLN A 74 -8.91 9.46 -12.78
N GLU A 75 -10.09 10.09 -12.75
CA GLU A 75 -10.43 11.22 -13.60
C GLU A 75 -9.52 12.43 -13.32
N ALA A 76 -9.30 12.77 -12.06
CA ALA A 76 -8.41 13.86 -11.67
C ALA A 76 -6.96 13.61 -12.12
N LEU A 77 -6.46 12.37 -11.99
CA LEU A 77 -5.13 11.99 -12.48
C LEU A 77 -5.05 12.06 -14.01
N ALA A 78 -6.09 11.64 -14.73
CA ALA A 78 -6.13 11.72 -16.19
C ALA A 78 -6.14 13.17 -16.69
N ALA A 79 -6.84 14.06 -16.00
CA ALA A 79 -6.83 15.49 -16.27
C ALA A 79 -5.46 16.11 -15.98
N LEU A 80 -4.81 15.72 -14.87
CA LEU A 80 -3.47 16.17 -14.51
C LEU A 80 -2.41 15.75 -15.53
N ALA A 81 -2.46 14.50 -16.00
CA ALA A 81 -1.52 13.97 -16.99
C ALA A 81 -1.62 14.69 -18.35
N GLN A 82 -2.80 15.24 -18.68
CA GLN A 82 -3.04 15.98 -19.92
C GLN A 82 -2.76 17.48 -19.78
N ALA A 83 -2.59 17.98 -18.55
CA ALA A 83 -2.38 19.40 -18.30
C ALA A 83 -0.94 19.82 -18.64
N SER A 84 -0.81 20.95 -19.35
CA SER A 84 0.49 21.54 -19.61
C SER A 84 1.09 22.18 -18.34
N PRO A 85 2.43 22.32 -18.24
CA PRO A 85 3.06 23.03 -17.13
C PRO A 85 2.56 24.48 -16.95
N ALA A 86 2.19 25.16 -18.03
CA ALA A 86 1.66 26.52 -17.99
C ALA A 86 0.25 26.57 -17.36
N SER A 87 -0.65 25.67 -17.79
CA SER A 87 -2.00 25.57 -17.22
C SER A 87 -1.99 25.12 -15.76
N LEU A 88 -1.05 24.26 -15.36
CA LEU A 88 -0.88 23.87 -13.96
C LEU A 88 -0.36 25.01 -13.09
N SER A 89 0.59 25.81 -13.60
CA SER A 89 1.08 27.00 -12.89
C SER A 89 -0.01 28.06 -12.73
N GLU A 90 -0.89 28.21 -13.71
CA GLU A 90 -2.01 29.14 -13.66
C GLU A 90 -3.09 28.68 -12.65
N ALA A 91 -3.45 27.39 -12.68
CA ALA A 91 -4.36 26.80 -11.71
C ALA A 91 -3.85 26.91 -10.26
N ALA A 92 -2.55 26.69 -10.02
CA ALA A 92 -1.93 26.82 -8.70
C ALA A 92 -1.99 28.28 -8.17
N LYS A 93 -1.87 29.28 -9.05
CA LYS A 93 -1.99 30.70 -8.67
C LYS A 93 -3.42 31.09 -8.32
N LEU A 94 -4.40 30.51 -9.01
CA LEU A 94 -5.83 30.74 -8.75
C LEU A 94 -6.30 30.12 -7.43
N HIS A 95 -5.76 28.95 -7.06
CA HIS A 95 -6.13 28.25 -5.81
C HIS A 95 -5.29 28.64 -4.58
N GLY A 96 -4.18 29.34 -4.75
CA GLY A 96 -3.39 29.89 -3.63
C GLY A 96 -3.98 31.15 -2.97
N SER A 97 -5.18 31.58 -3.38
CA SER A 97 -5.82 32.82 -2.91
C SER A 97 -7.25 32.59 -2.38
N THR A 98 -7.50 31.47 -1.69
CA THR A 98 -8.69 31.31 -0.85
C THR A 98 -8.30 31.43 0.62
N PRO A 99 -8.70 32.50 1.33
CA PRO A 99 -8.64 32.51 2.79
C PRO A 99 -9.57 31.43 3.30
N PHE A 100 -9.08 30.59 4.21
CA PHE A 100 -9.87 29.66 4.99
C PHE A 100 -10.86 30.49 5.82
N GLU A 101 -12.11 30.63 5.38
CA GLU A 101 -13.16 31.17 6.25
C GLU A 101 -13.50 30.10 7.30
N GLU A 102 -13.15 30.41 8.55
CA GLU A 102 -13.61 29.72 9.75
C GLU A 102 -15.14 29.82 9.82
N GLU A 103 -15.85 28.72 9.51
CA GLU A 103 -17.25 28.58 9.86
C GLU A 103 -17.35 28.26 11.36
N LYS A 104 -17.45 29.32 12.17
CA LYS A 104 -17.84 29.28 13.58
C LYS A 104 -19.28 29.77 13.69
N ALA A 105 -20.23 28.87 13.97
CA ALA A 105 -21.36 29.00 14.91
C ALA A 105 -22.49 28.00 14.56
#